data_AF-A0A962NI38-F1
#
_entry.id   AF-A0A962NI38-F1
#
_cell.length_a   1.000
_cell.length_b   1.000
_cell.length_c   1.000
_cell.angle_alpha   90.00
_cell.angle_beta   90.00
_cell.angle_gamma   90.00
#
_symmetry.space_group_name_H-M   'P 1'
#
loop_
_entity.id
_entity.type
_entity.pdbx_description
1 polymer ?
#
loop_
_entity_poly.entity_id
_entity_poly.type
_entity_poly.pdbx_seq_one_letter_code
_entity_poly.pdbx_strand_id
1 'polypeptide(L)'
;MRKSWTAFALLMFARANAQTLPADLTLTDFCPQCGNFDLPLGIHQPPQSNLYIVNEKGGALKSVNADTGDITTLVDLSTLGSLLPGGFSDNGEAGLLSIAFHPEFSQNHYVYLSYSARIGDTAIARFVLDLSASPALDVSTRMDVILVKQDFGGRHNGGHIAFGPDGYLYIGIGDGGTIRDECGRAQTLAPSEINDLGPCAFVDPIFPGNADSRALLGKILRIDPDTPTPAGENQLCASALDGSANYAIPVDNPFAGNNGVAGACDEILHYGLRNPWRFSFDRSNGKLLIGDVGEGGREEISYQPAGDLAPRNFGWSCREGTIPFTGLCRDTHSLTDP
;
A
#
# COMPACT_ATOMS: atom_id res chain seq x y z
N MET A 1 57.26 4.85 24.92
CA MET A 1 56.57 3.72 24.26
C MET A 1 55.07 3.88 24.43
N ARG A 2 54.38 4.47 23.45
CA ARG A 2 52.90 4.50 23.38
C ARG A 2 52.49 3.45 22.36
N LYS A 3 51.77 2.40 22.80
CA LYS A 3 51.22 1.38 21.91
C LYS A 3 49.90 1.88 21.35
N SER A 4 49.86 2.15 20.05
CA SER A 4 48.61 2.33 19.30
C SER A 4 47.94 0.98 19.12
N TRP A 5 46.66 0.88 19.49
CA TRP A 5 45.81 -0.25 19.14
C TRP A 5 44.94 0.16 17.96
N THR A 6 45.29 -0.31 16.78
CA THR A 6 44.47 -0.17 15.57
C THR A 6 43.50 -1.34 15.56
N ALA A 7 42.22 -1.09 15.85
CA ALA A 7 41.18 -2.08 15.69
C ALA A 7 40.81 -2.18 14.20
N PHE A 8 41.15 -3.30 13.56
CA PHE A 8 40.62 -3.65 12.25
C PHE A 8 39.18 -4.15 12.44
N ALA A 9 38.20 -3.33 12.07
CA ALA A 9 36.83 -3.80 11.90
C ALA A 9 36.76 -4.62 10.61
N LEU A 10 36.63 -5.95 10.75
CA LEU A 10 36.32 -6.82 9.63
C LEU A 10 34.82 -6.65 9.30
N LEU A 11 34.49 -5.83 8.31
CA LEU A 11 33.18 -5.85 7.67
C LEU A 11 33.06 -7.18 6.89
N MET A 12 32.47 -8.20 7.51
CA MET A 12 31.98 -9.35 6.75
C MET A 12 30.72 -8.91 6.00
N PHE A 13 30.88 -8.49 4.75
CA PHE A 13 29.76 -8.51 3.81
C PHE A 13 29.41 -9.98 3.57
N ALA A 14 28.33 -10.46 4.18
CA ALA A 14 27.68 -11.67 3.69
C ALA A 14 27.24 -11.38 2.25
N ARG A 15 27.96 -11.92 1.27
CA ARG A 15 27.48 -11.95 -0.10
C ARG A 15 26.25 -12.85 -0.07
N ALA A 16 25.06 -12.26 -0.12
CA ALA A 16 23.88 -12.98 -0.56
C ALA A 16 24.21 -13.47 -1.98
N ASN A 17 24.55 -14.75 -2.12
CA ASN A 17 24.58 -15.36 -3.43
C ASN A 17 23.12 -15.36 -3.90
N ALA A 18 22.84 -14.73 -5.03
CA ALA A 18 21.55 -14.91 -5.68
C ALA A 18 21.32 -16.43 -5.80
N GLN A 19 20.14 -16.88 -5.39
CA GLN A 19 19.78 -18.29 -5.52
C GLN A 19 19.97 -18.69 -6.98
N THR A 20 20.75 -19.74 -7.23
CA THR A 20 20.86 -20.29 -8.58
C THR A 20 19.47 -20.70 -9.01
N LEU A 21 19.04 -20.19 -10.17
CA LEU A 21 17.75 -20.54 -10.74
C LEU A 21 17.63 -22.07 -10.76
N PRO A 22 16.55 -22.66 -10.20
CA PRO A 22 16.28 -24.08 -10.33
C PRO A 22 16.52 -24.55 -11.78
N ALA A 23 17.18 -25.69 -11.96
CA ALA A 23 17.59 -26.15 -13.28
C ALA A 23 16.41 -26.47 -14.23
N ASP A 24 15.21 -26.58 -13.67
CA ASP A 24 13.92 -26.75 -14.33
C ASP A 24 13.22 -25.43 -14.68
N LEU A 25 13.78 -24.28 -14.29
CA LEU A 25 13.31 -22.97 -14.70
C LEU A 25 14.18 -22.43 -15.83
N THR A 26 13.53 -21.92 -16.88
CA THR A 26 14.17 -21.15 -17.94
C THR A 26 13.59 -19.74 -17.88
N LEU A 27 14.44 -18.73 -17.68
CA LEU A 27 14.01 -17.35 -17.82
C LEU A 27 13.96 -17.03 -19.32
N THR A 28 12.80 -16.56 -19.76
CA THR A 28 12.59 -16.00 -21.08
C THR A 28 12.20 -14.56 -20.93
N ASP A 29 12.72 -13.69 -21.80
CA ASP A 29 12.25 -12.32 -21.88
C ASP A 29 10.75 -12.33 -22.18
N PHE A 30 9.98 -11.67 -21.32
CA PHE A 30 8.53 -11.60 -21.45
C PHE A 30 8.12 -10.98 -22.80
N CYS A 31 8.87 -9.97 -23.25
CA CYS A 31 8.64 -9.31 -24.53
C CYS A 31 9.96 -8.75 -25.08
N PRO A 32 10.72 -9.53 -25.86
CA PRO A 32 12.02 -9.12 -26.40
C PRO A 32 11.94 -7.89 -27.31
N GLN A 33 10.80 -7.71 -27.98
CA GLN A 33 10.52 -6.57 -28.87
C GLN A 33 9.95 -5.35 -28.14
N CYS A 34 9.62 -5.45 -26.85
CA CYS A 34 9.09 -4.32 -26.12
C CYS A 34 10.14 -3.23 -25.96
N GLY A 35 9.70 -1.97 -26.07
CA GLY A 35 10.53 -0.82 -25.72
C GLY A 35 10.89 -0.79 -24.23
N ASN A 36 11.69 0.21 -23.85
CA ASN A 36 12.07 0.40 -22.45
C ASN A 36 10.91 0.96 -21.63
N PHE A 37 10.83 0.50 -20.38
CA PHE A 37 9.99 1.11 -19.34
C PHE A 37 10.85 2.02 -18.45
N ASP A 38 10.26 3.10 -17.96
CA ASP A 38 10.89 4.01 -17.01
C ASP A 38 10.44 3.69 -15.58
N LEU A 39 11.36 3.15 -14.77
CA LEU A 39 11.10 2.73 -13.39
C LEU A 39 9.78 1.93 -13.22
N PRO A 40 9.61 0.79 -13.93
CA PRO A 40 8.41 -0.03 -13.81
C PRO A 40 8.30 -0.62 -12.41
N LEU A 41 7.12 -0.49 -11.79
CA LEU A 41 6.86 -1.00 -10.44
C LEU A 41 6.00 -2.28 -10.44
N GLY A 42 5.27 -2.54 -11.52
CA GLY A 42 4.43 -3.73 -11.63
C GLY A 42 3.98 -4.02 -13.05
N ILE A 43 3.65 -5.29 -13.30
CA ILE A 43 3.02 -5.79 -14.52
C ILE A 43 1.79 -6.59 -14.13
N HIS A 44 0.68 -6.35 -14.81
CA HIS A 44 -0.64 -6.87 -14.45
C HIS A 44 -1.38 -7.30 -15.70
N GLN A 45 -2.13 -8.40 -15.64
CA GLN A 45 -2.96 -8.82 -16.76
C GLN A 45 -4.44 -8.61 -16.41
N PRO A 46 -5.19 -7.75 -17.14
CA PRO A 46 -6.62 -7.66 -16.97
C PRO A 46 -7.28 -9.03 -17.26
N PRO A 47 -8.36 -9.39 -16.55
CA PRO A 47 -9.07 -10.64 -16.80
C PRO A 47 -9.44 -10.81 -18.28
N GLN A 48 -9.11 -11.98 -18.85
CA GLN A 48 -9.44 -12.35 -20.23
C GLN A 48 -8.88 -11.40 -21.31
N SER A 49 -7.80 -10.68 -21.01
CA SER A 49 -7.14 -9.76 -21.95
C SER A 49 -5.84 -10.33 -22.49
N ASN A 50 -5.52 -9.98 -23.74
CA ASN A 50 -4.20 -10.19 -24.33
C ASN A 50 -3.23 -9.01 -24.11
N LEU A 51 -3.67 -8.01 -23.36
CA LEU A 51 -2.84 -6.88 -22.96
C LEU A 51 -2.27 -7.13 -21.56
N TYR A 52 -1.02 -6.73 -21.36
CA TYR A 52 -0.43 -6.56 -20.04
C TYR A 52 -0.33 -5.07 -19.73
N ILE A 53 -0.67 -4.68 -18.52
CA ILE A 53 -0.61 -3.31 -18.05
C ILE A 53 0.61 -3.15 -17.16
N VAL A 54 1.47 -2.19 -17.48
CA VAL A 54 2.66 -1.83 -16.72
C VAL A 54 2.44 -0.48 -16.08
N ASN A 55 2.65 -0.38 -14.77
CA ASN A 55 2.65 0.88 -14.05
C ASN A 55 4.08 1.34 -13.77
N GLU A 56 4.39 2.56 -14.22
CA GLU A 56 5.68 3.21 -14.05
C GLU A 56 5.60 4.20 -12.89
N LYS A 57 6.68 4.28 -12.09
CA LYS A 57 6.72 5.13 -10.88
C LYS A 57 6.33 6.58 -11.18
N GLY A 58 6.77 7.11 -12.33
CA GLY A 58 6.50 8.48 -12.77
C GLY A 58 5.05 8.79 -13.16
N GLY A 59 4.13 7.83 -13.04
CA GLY A 59 2.69 8.07 -13.24
C GLY A 59 2.13 7.53 -14.56
N ALA A 60 2.99 7.04 -15.45
CA ALA A 60 2.54 6.43 -16.69
C ALA A 60 1.97 5.03 -16.46
N LEU A 61 0.80 4.79 -17.05
CA LEU A 61 0.20 3.47 -17.19
C LEU A 61 0.27 3.09 -18.67
N LYS A 62 0.90 1.97 -18.99
CA LYS A 62 1.12 1.51 -20.37
C LYS A 62 0.53 0.13 -20.57
N SER A 63 -0.11 -0.12 -21.71
CA SER A 63 -0.47 -1.46 -22.16
C SER A 63 0.59 -2.02 -23.11
N VAL A 64 0.83 -3.32 -23.01
CA VAL A 64 1.69 -4.11 -23.89
C VAL A 64 0.82 -5.19 -24.52
N ASN A 65 0.78 -5.24 -25.86
CA ASN A 65 0.14 -6.36 -26.56
C ASN A 65 1.05 -7.59 -26.50
N ALA A 66 0.56 -8.71 -25.98
CA ALA A 66 1.40 -9.90 -25.79
C ALA A 66 1.79 -10.60 -27.12
N ASP A 67 1.00 -10.43 -28.18
CA ASP A 67 1.28 -11.02 -29.50
C ASP A 67 2.27 -10.19 -30.30
N THR A 68 2.09 -8.87 -30.31
CA THR A 68 2.87 -7.95 -31.17
C THR A 68 4.02 -7.27 -30.44
N GLY A 69 3.93 -7.13 -29.11
CA GLY A 69 4.83 -6.32 -28.31
C GLY A 69 4.57 -4.82 -28.38
N ASP A 70 3.50 -4.38 -29.05
CA ASP A 70 3.16 -2.97 -29.17
C ASP A 70 2.85 -2.35 -27.81
N ILE A 71 3.44 -1.17 -27.56
CA ILE A 71 3.25 -0.42 -26.32
C ILE A 71 2.36 0.80 -26.59
N THR A 72 1.31 0.97 -25.80
CA THR A 72 0.43 2.14 -25.82
C THR A 72 0.39 2.77 -24.44
N THR A 73 0.58 4.09 -24.35
CA THR A 73 0.35 4.83 -23.10
C THR A 73 -1.16 5.01 -22.89
N LEU A 74 -1.68 4.44 -21.82
CA LEU A 74 -3.10 4.53 -21.45
C LEU A 74 -3.43 5.85 -20.76
N VAL A 75 -2.51 6.32 -19.92
CA VAL A 75 -2.54 7.62 -19.22
C VAL A 75 -1.16 7.94 -18.68
N ASP A 76 -0.90 9.23 -18.42
CA ASP A 76 0.21 9.69 -17.59
C ASP A 76 -0.32 10.62 -16.49
N LEU A 77 -0.36 10.12 -15.25
CA LEU A 77 -0.88 10.85 -14.09
C LEU A 77 -0.10 12.16 -13.83
N SER A 78 1.18 12.24 -14.19
CA SER A 78 1.98 13.46 -14.01
C SER A 78 1.49 14.64 -14.86
N THR A 79 0.75 14.35 -15.93
CA THR A 79 0.25 15.35 -16.89
C THR A 79 -1.16 15.83 -16.61
N LEU A 80 -1.87 15.21 -15.66
CA LEU A 80 -3.31 15.42 -15.45
C LEU A 80 -3.66 16.71 -14.69
N GLY A 81 -2.66 17.38 -14.10
CA GLY A 81 -2.84 18.67 -13.44
C GLY A 81 -3.99 18.67 -12.42
N SER A 82 -4.95 19.57 -12.57
CA SER A 82 -6.09 19.71 -11.65
C SER A 82 -7.10 18.56 -11.69
N LEU A 83 -7.01 17.63 -12.64
CA LEU A 83 -7.81 16.39 -12.61
C LEU A 83 -7.37 15.46 -11.47
N LEU A 84 -6.17 15.67 -10.92
CA LEU A 84 -5.71 15.08 -9.67
C LEU A 84 -5.75 16.14 -8.57
N PRO A 85 -6.74 16.12 -7.64
CA PRO A 85 -6.77 17.02 -6.50
C PRO A 85 -5.46 16.94 -5.71
N GLY A 86 -4.73 18.05 -5.70
CA GLY A 86 -3.42 18.13 -5.05
C GLY A 86 -2.22 17.68 -5.90
N GLY A 87 -2.44 17.30 -7.17
CA GLY A 87 -1.39 16.90 -8.11
C GLY A 87 -0.87 15.48 -7.89
N PHE A 88 0.10 15.09 -8.73
CA PHE A 88 0.83 13.83 -8.65
C PHE A 88 2.21 14.06 -8.03
N SER A 89 2.68 13.12 -7.23
CA SER A 89 3.99 13.17 -6.56
C SER A 89 4.77 11.89 -6.79
N ASP A 90 6.03 12.00 -7.16
CA ASP A 90 6.92 10.86 -7.45
C ASP A 90 8.30 10.97 -6.78
N ASN A 91 8.45 11.84 -5.78
CA ASN A 91 9.70 11.98 -5.04
C ASN A 91 9.91 10.83 -4.04
N GLY A 92 11.14 10.32 -3.93
CA GLY A 92 11.46 9.21 -3.01
C GLY A 92 10.70 7.93 -3.38
N GLU A 93 9.94 7.37 -2.44
CA GLU A 93 9.07 6.20 -2.64
C GLU A 93 7.70 6.53 -3.26
N ALA A 94 7.34 7.81 -3.37
CA ALA A 94 6.09 8.24 -3.98
C ALA A 94 6.04 7.91 -5.49
N GLY A 95 4.83 7.77 -6.03
CA GLY A 95 4.59 7.56 -7.46
C GLY A 95 3.26 6.85 -7.74
N LEU A 96 3.14 6.20 -8.90
CA LEU A 96 2.07 5.26 -9.21
C LEU A 96 2.48 3.84 -8.75
N LEU A 97 2.06 3.46 -7.55
CA LEU A 97 2.64 2.35 -6.80
C LEU A 97 1.99 0.99 -7.12
N SER A 98 0.68 1.00 -7.41
CA SER A 98 -0.05 -0.23 -7.70
C SER A 98 -1.32 0.01 -8.50
N ILE A 99 -1.81 -1.06 -9.14
CA ILE A 99 -3.14 -1.11 -9.74
C ILE A 99 -3.86 -2.37 -9.26
N ALA A 100 -5.20 -2.36 -9.28
CA ALA A 100 -6.01 -3.56 -9.08
C ALA A 100 -7.24 -3.52 -10.00
N PHE A 101 -7.54 -4.63 -10.66
CA PHE A 101 -8.78 -4.77 -11.42
C PHE A 101 -9.90 -5.22 -10.50
N HIS A 102 -11.08 -4.64 -10.66
CA HIS A 102 -12.28 -5.07 -9.94
C HIS A 102 -12.57 -6.56 -10.22
N PRO A 103 -13.09 -7.35 -9.26
CA PRO A 103 -13.45 -8.75 -9.49
C PRO A 103 -14.42 -8.94 -10.67
N GLU A 104 -15.30 -7.97 -10.90
CA GLU A 104 -16.23 -7.89 -12.04
C GLU A 104 -15.73 -7.04 -13.22
N PHE A 105 -14.40 -6.92 -13.40
CA PHE A 105 -13.81 -6.08 -14.46
C PHE A 105 -14.36 -6.36 -15.85
N SER A 106 -14.71 -7.62 -16.17
CA SER A 106 -15.31 -8.00 -17.46
C SER A 106 -16.67 -7.38 -17.73
N GLN A 107 -17.33 -6.83 -16.70
CA GLN A 107 -18.64 -6.19 -16.78
C GLN A 107 -18.53 -4.66 -16.62
N ASN A 108 -17.77 -4.21 -15.61
CA ASN A 108 -17.74 -2.81 -15.21
C ASN A 108 -16.50 -2.04 -15.70
N HIS A 109 -15.46 -2.75 -16.15
CA HIS A 109 -14.18 -2.18 -16.58
C HIS A 109 -13.48 -1.33 -15.50
N TYR A 110 -13.79 -1.55 -14.22
CA TYR A 110 -13.24 -0.76 -13.12
C TYR A 110 -11.82 -1.18 -12.77
N VAL A 111 -10.91 -0.22 -12.82
CA VAL A 111 -9.53 -0.35 -12.35
C VAL A 111 -9.28 0.66 -11.24
N TYR A 112 -8.59 0.23 -10.20
CA TYR A 112 -8.17 1.06 -9.08
C TYR A 112 -6.70 1.36 -9.24
N LEU A 113 -6.31 2.61 -9.05
CA LEU A 113 -4.92 3.04 -9.03
C LEU A 113 -4.59 3.52 -7.62
N SER A 114 -3.48 3.03 -7.07
CA SER A 114 -2.85 3.54 -5.87
C SER A 114 -1.66 4.40 -6.26
N TYR A 115 -1.72 5.69 -5.92
CA TYR A 115 -0.73 6.66 -6.28
C TYR A 115 -0.52 7.72 -5.19
N SER A 116 0.59 8.42 -5.24
CA SER A 116 0.89 9.51 -4.31
C SER A 116 0.42 10.85 -4.85
N ALA A 117 -0.36 11.57 -4.05
CA ALA A 117 -0.85 12.92 -4.34
C ALA A 117 -0.20 13.96 -3.42
N ARG A 118 -0.35 15.25 -3.72
CA ARG A 118 0.12 16.35 -2.84
C ARG A 118 1.59 16.18 -2.42
N ILE A 119 1.84 16.18 -1.13
CA ILE A 119 3.16 16.03 -0.50
C ILE A 119 3.42 14.54 -0.21
N GLY A 120 2.92 13.67 -1.10
CA GLY A 120 3.11 12.22 -1.03
C GLY A 120 2.01 11.44 -0.32
N ASP A 121 0.87 12.05 -0.04
CA ASP A 121 -0.30 11.39 0.55
C ASP A 121 -0.75 10.20 -0.31
N THR A 122 -1.14 9.10 0.32
CA THR A 122 -1.62 7.90 -0.38
C THR A 122 -3.03 8.16 -0.89
N ALA A 123 -3.22 8.09 -2.20
CA ALA A 123 -4.51 8.24 -2.86
C ALA A 123 -4.87 6.96 -3.62
N ILE A 124 -6.09 6.49 -3.44
CA ILE A 124 -6.66 5.42 -4.25
C ILE A 124 -7.89 5.96 -4.95
N ALA A 125 -7.92 5.81 -6.27
CA ALA A 125 -9.04 6.21 -7.10
C ALA A 125 -9.41 5.12 -8.09
N ARG A 126 -10.71 5.01 -8.38
CA ARG A 126 -11.30 4.10 -9.36
C ARG A 126 -11.52 4.83 -10.68
N PHE A 127 -11.22 4.17 -11.78
CA PHE A 127 -11.44 4.62 -13.16
C PHE A 127 -12.08 3.50 -13.98
N VAL A 128 -12.59 3.84 -15.16
CA VAL A 128 -12.95 2.90 -16.23
C VAL A 128 -11.75 2.76 -17.18
N LEU A 129 -11.37 1.52 -17.47
CA LEU A 129 -10.30 1.19 -18.43
C LEU A 129 -10.89 0.56 -19.69
N ASP A 130 -10.79 1.27 -20.80
CA ASP A 130 -11.11 0.72 -22.12
C ASP A 130 -9.94 -0.11 -22.65
N LEU A 131 -10.21 -1.38 -22.99
CA LEU A 131 -9.26 -2.31 -23.60
C LEU A 131 -9.62 -2.65 -25.05
N SER A 132 -10.45 -1.82 -25.70
CA SER A 132 -10.81 -1.93 -27.10
C SER A 132 -9.60 -1.64 -28.02
N ALA A 133 -9.85 -1.48 -29.32
CA ALA A 133 -8.79 -1.29 -30.33
C ALA A 133 -7.88 -0.07 -30.09
N SER A 134 -8.34 0.91 -29.29
CA SER A 134 -7.55 2.07 -28.86
C SER A 134 -7.59 2.15 -27.32
N PRO A 135 -6.82 1.31 -26.61
CA PRO A 135 -6.95 1.18 -25.17
C PRO A 135 -6.56 2.48 -24.47
N ALA A 136 -7.34 2.91 -23.49
CA ALA A 136 -7.15 4.15 -22.76
C ALA A 136 -7.82 4.10 -21.39
N LEU A 137 -7.25 4.82 -20.42
CA LEU A 137 -7.91 5.06 -19.13
C LEU A 137 -8.81 6.28 -19.25
N ASP A 138 -10.11 6.13 -18.99
CA ASP A 138 -11.03 7.28 -19.02
C ASP A 138 -10.91 8.10 -17.72
N VAL A 139 -10.07 9.14 -17.75
CA VAL A 139 -9.83 10.03 -16.61
C VAL A 139 -11.08 10.78 -16.15
N SER A 140 -12.11 10.91 -16.99
CA SER A 140 -13.37 11.58 -16.61
C SER A 140 -14.23 10.74 -15.67
N THR A 141 -13.98 9.43 -15.62
CA THR A 141 -14.71 8.46 -14.76
C THR A 141 -14.11 8.29 -13.37
N ARG A 142 -13.08 9.09 -13.05
CA ARG A 142 -12.41 9.10 -11.76
C ARG A 142 -13.42 9.17 -10.61
N MET A 143 -13.26 8.28 -9.64
CA MET A 143 -13.90 8.36 -8.32
C MET A 143 -12.84 8.18 -7.23
N ASP A 144 -12.73 9.15 -6.34
CA ASP A 144 -11.85 9.06 -5.17
C ASP A 144 -12.38 8.02 -4.22
N VAL A 145 -11.58 7.02 -3.87
CA VAL A 145 -11.99 5.95 -2.96
C VAL A 145 -11.52 6.32 -1.56
N ILE A 146 -10.21 6.43 -1.37
CA ILE A 146 -9.63 6.72 -0.07
C ILE A 146 -8.40 7.63 -0.25
N LEU A 147 -8.22 8.55 0.68
CA LEU A 147 -7.06 9.42 0.76
C LEU A 147 -6.52 9.37 2.19
N VAL A 148 -5.25 9.01 2.33
CA VAL A 148 -4.56 8.91 3.61
C VAL A 148 -3.38 9.87 3.63
N LYS A 149 -3.42 10.82 4.56
CA LYS A 149 -2.33 11.72 4.83
C LYS A 149 -1.07 10.95 5.24
N GLN A 150 0.08 11.35 4.70
CA GLN A 150 1.40 10.87 5.13
C GLN A 150 2.07 11.90 6.05
N ASP A 151 2.79 11.46 7.07
CA ASP A 151 3.65 12.36 7.86
C ASP A 151 4.88 12.78 7.05
N PHE A 152 5.52 11.83 6.36
CA PHE A 152 6.67 12.07 5.49
C PHE A 152 6.45 11.42 4.11
N GLY A 153 5.65 12.05 3.25
CA GLY A 153 5.10 11.38 2.06
C GLY A 153 6.06 10.94 0.94
N GLY A 154 7.38 11.08 1.09
CA GLY A 154 8.36 10.48 0.18
C GLY A 154 8.95 9.15 0.67
N ARG A 155 8.43 8.58 1.77
CA ARG A 155 9.01 7.43 2.46
C ARG A 155 7.91 6.53 3.03
N HIS A 156 8.16 5.23 2.96
CA HIS A 156 7.30 4.17 3.48
C HIS A 156 5.83 4.36 3.06
N ASN A 157 5.62 4.68 1.79
CA ASN A 157 4.28 4.92 1.27
C ASN A 157 3.45 3.63 1.23
N GLY A 158 4.09 2.45 1.21
CA GLY A 158 3.45 1.18 0.91
C GLY A 158 2.79 1.26 -0.47
N GLY A 159 1.47 1.18 -0.50
CA GLY A 159 0.68 1.52 -1.68
C GLY A 159 0.30 0.33 -2.55
N HIS A 160 0.60 -0.91 -2.16
CA HIS A 160 0.03 -2.06 -2.85
C HIS A 160 -1.47 -2.15 -2.59
N ILE A 161 -2.23 -2.47 -3.64
CA ILE A 161 -3.66 -2.75 -3.56
C ILE A 161 -3.96 -4.04 -4.30
N ALA A 162 -4.88 -4.84 -3.76
CA ALA A 162 -5.40 -6.03 -4.41
C ALA A 162 -6.79 -6.37 -3.88
N PHE A 163 -7.62 -6.97 -4.72
CA PHE A 163 -8.86 -7.57 -4.26
C PHE A 163 -8.58 -8.93 -3.61
N GLY A 164 -9.15 -9.15 -2.43
CA GLY A 164 -9.13 -10.44 -1.75
C GLY A 164 -10.07 -11.45 -2.41
N PRO A 165 -9.96 -12.74 -2.05
CA PRO A 165 -10.89 -13.78 -2.52
C PRO A 165 -12.32 -13.58 -1.99
N ASP A 166 -12.50 -12.70 -1.01
CA ASP A 166 -13.78 -12.27 -0.44
C ASP A 166 -14.41 -11.08 -1.18
N GLY A 167 -13.74 -10.54 -2.21
CA GLY A 167 -14.26 -9.45 -3.04
C GLY A 167 -13.99 -8.04 -2.50
N TYR A 168 -13.32 -7.90 -1.36
CA TYR A 168 -13.00 -6.59 -0.79
C TYR A 168 -11.62 -6.09 -1.23
N LEU A 169 -11.42 -4.76 -1.17
CA LEU A 169 -10.16 -4.13 -1.53
C LEU A 169 -9.23 -4.08 -0.31
N TYR A 170 -8.05 -4.68 -0.45
CA TYR A 170 -7.00 -4.65 0.54
C TYR A 170 -5.97 -3.60 0.16
N ILE A 171 -5.45 -2.87 1.16
CA ILE A 171 -4.53 -1.76 0.95
C ILE A 171 -3.38 -1.87 1.95
N GLY A 172 -2.15 -1.95 1.44
CA GLY A 172 -0.95 -1.86 2.28
C GLY A 172 -0.53 -0.41 2.41
N ILE A 173 -0.42 0.10 3.63
CA ILE A 173 0.04 1.47 3.91
C ILE A 173 1.21 1.39 4.89
N GLY A 174 2.36 1.94 4.52
CA GLY A 174 3.49 2.01 5.44
C GLY A 174 3.29 3.01 6.56
N ASP A 175 4.19 3.01 7.53
CA ASP A 175 4.13 3.85 8.73
C ASP A 175 4.28 5.34 8.43
N GLY A 176 4.65 5.68 7.18
CA GLY A 176 4.85 7.05 6.73
C GLY A 176 6.01 7.76 7.44
N GLY A 177 6.86 7.00 8.13
CA GLY A 177 7.98 7.43 8.96
C GLY A 177 9.29 7.55 8.20
N THR A 178 10.35 7.89 8.92
CA THR A 178 11.72 7.88 8.39
C THR A 178 12.62 6.92 9.14
N ILE A 179 12.58 6.93 10.48
CA ILE A 179 13.44 6.12 11.33
C ILE A 179 12.69 5.70 12.58
N ARG A 180 12.63 4.39 12.82
CA ARG A 180 12.07 3.81 14.07
C ARG A 180 10.62 4.21 14.35
N ASP A 181 9.82 4.46 13.32
CA ASP A 181 8.44 4.95 13.43
C ASP A 181 8.35 6.14 14.39
N GLU A 182 9.08 7.23 14.08
CA GLU A 182 9.22 8.36 15.00
C GLU A 182 7.89 9.03 15.37
N CYS A 183 6.85 8.82 14.58
CA CYS A 183 5.50 9.30 14.83
C CYS A 183 4.61 8.27 15.56
N GLY A 184 5.07 7.03 15.73
CA GLY A 184 4.37 5.95 16.44
C GLY A 184 3.10 5.47 15.74
N ARG A 185 3.06 5.54 14.41
CA ARG A 185 1.83 5.29 13.64
C ARG A 185 1.48 3.83 13.54
N ALA A 186 2.46 2.96 13.44
CA ALA A 186 2.23 1.54 13.24
C ALA A 186 1.38 0.95 14.37
N GLN A 187 1.54 1.47 15.60
CA GLN A 187 0.79 1.08 16.81
C GLN A 187 -0.43 1.96 17.13
N THR A 188 -0.64 3.06 16.40
CA THR A 188 -1.84 3.91 16.55
C THR A 188 -3.03 3.22 15.90
N LEU A 189 -4.16 3.12 16.61
CA LEU A 189 -5.39 2.52 16.08
C LEU A 189 -6.50 3.56 15.92
N ALA A 190 -6.50 4.62 16.74
CA ALA A 190 -7.54 5.64 16.74
C ALA A 190 -6.98 7.07 16.51
N PRO A 191 -7.76 7.99 15.91
CA PRO A 191 -7.43 9.41 15.81
C PRO A 191 -7.09 10.07 17.16
N SER A 192 -7.77 9.68 18.24
CA SER A 192 -7.51 10.21 19.58
C SER A 192 -6.14 9.84 20.14
N GLU A 193 -5.52 8.78 19.61
CA GLU A 193 -4.25 8.22 20.08
C GLU A 193 -3.04 8.78 19.32
N ILE A 194 -3.29 9.61 18.32
CA ILE A 194 -2.33 10.02 17.30
C ILE A 194 -1.08 10.74 17.85
N ASN A 195 -1.20 11.29 19.07
CA ASN A 195 -0.13 12.01 19.77
C ASN A 195 0.37 11.26 21.01
N ASP A 196 -0.04 10.01 21.24
CA ASP A 196 0.29 9.27 22.46
C ASP A 196 1.74 8.76 22.46
N LEU A 197 2.29 8.48 21.28
CA LEU A 197 3.61 7.84 21.15
C LEU A 197 4.67 8.76 20.54
N GLY A 198 4.33 9.52 19.50
CA GLY A 198 5.28 10.32 18.74
C GLY A 198 5.06 11.84 18.85
N PRO A 199 6.08 12.67 18.55
CA PRO A 199 5.97 14.13 18.60
C PRO A 199 5.35 14.75 17.33
N CYS A 200 4.90 13.93 16.38
CA CYS A 200 4.41 14.36 15.06
C CYS A 200 3.00 14.95 15.12
N ALA A 201 2.84 16.07 15.81
CA ALA A 201 1.57 16.78 15.95
C ALA A 201 1.25 17.73 14.78
N PHE A 202 2.04 17.75 13.71
CA PHE A 202 1.80 18.66 12.59
C PHE A 202 0.53 18.26 11.83
N VAL A 203 -0.39 19.21 11.68
CA VAL A 203 -1.59 19.06 10.84
C VAL A 203 -1.36 19.86 9.57
N ASP A 204 -1.56 19.21 8.42
CA ASP A 204 -1.58 19.92 7.14
C ASP A 204 -2.94 20.62 7.00
N PRO A 205 -2.99 21.96 7.04
CA PRO A 205 -4.24 22.70 7.07
C PRO A 205 -4.99 22.66 5.72
N ILE A 206 -4.39 22.08 4.67
CA ILE A 206 -4.93 22.02 3.32
C ILE A 206 -5.28 20.57 2.93
N PHE A 207 -5.05 19.59 3.81
CA PHE A 207 -5.41 18.20 3.55
C PHE A 207 -6.94 18.07 3.42
N PRO A 208 -7.47 17.66 2.24
CA PRO A 208 -8.89 17.39 2.11
C PRO A 208 -9.21 16.02 2.71
N GLY A 209 -10.25 15.95 3.53
CA GLY A 209 -10.56 14.75 4.30
C GLY A 209 -10.04 14.85 5.72
N ASN A 210 -10.17 13.76 6.47
CA ASN A 210 -9.80 13.74 7.88
C ASN A 210 -8.26 13.72 8.05
N ALA A 211 -7.69 14.77 8.62
CA ALA A 211 -6.24 14.88 8.84
C ALA A 211 -5.67 13.85 9.84
N ASP A 212 -6.55 13.22 10.61
CA ASP A 212 -6.20 12.11 11.51
C ASP A 212 -6.25 10.74 10.82
N SER A 213 -6.47 10.72 9.49
CA SER A 213 -6.29 9.52 8.66
C SER A 213 -4.93 8.86 8.83
N ARG A 214 -3.94 9.59 9.37
CA ARG A 214 -2.62 9.06 9.69
C ARG A 214 -2.63 7.93 10.72
N ALA A 215 -3.73 7.73 11.45
CA ALA A 215 -3.94 6.51 12.24
C ALA A 215 -3.98 5.23 11.36
N LEU A 216 -4.20 5.37 10.05
CA LEU A 216 -4.17 4.30 9.06
C LEU A 216 -2.75 3.99 8.53
N LEU A 217 -1.71 4.68 8.99
CA LEU A 217 -0.33 4.39 8.59
C LEU A 217 0.20 3.15 9.34
N GLY A 218 1.00 2.34 8.65
CA GLY A 218 1.59 1.09 9.16
C GLY A 218 0.57 -0.04 9.30
N LYS A 219 -0.30 -0.20 8.30
CA LYS A 219 -1.49 -1.06 8.32
C LYS A 219 -1.65 -1.90 7.03
N ILE A 220 -2.40 -3.00 7.15
CA ILE A 220 -3.24 -3.50 6.06
C ILE A 220 -4.66 -3.03 6.34
N LEU A 221 -5.27 -2.35 5.36
CA LEU A 221 -6.68 -1.99 5.38
C LEU A 221 -7.51 -2.96 4.56
N ARG A 222 -8.80 -3.06 4.86
CA ARG A 222 -9.79 -3.84 4.11
C ARG A 222 -11.10 -3.06 4.02
N ILE A 223 -11.52 -2.70 2.80
CA ILE A 223 -12.71 -1.86 2.56
C ILE A 223 -13.61 -2.46 1.48
N ASP A 224 -14.89 -2.07 1.49
CA ASP A 224 -15.86 -2.33 0.42
C ASP A 224 -15.93 -1.12 -0.51
N PRO A 225 -15.28 -1.16 -1.70
CA PRO A 225 -15.30 -0.04 -2.62
C PRO A 225 -16.59 0.08 -3.46
N ASP A 226 -17.55 -0.84 -3.31
CA ASP A 226 -18.78 -0.88 -4.11
C ASP A 226 -19.95 -0.15 -3.43
N THR A 227 -19.86 0.05 -2.13
CA THR A 227 -20.92 0.68 -1.33
C THR A 227 -20.41 1.98 -0.72
N PRO A 228 -20.97 3.16 -1.03
CA PRO A 228 -20.59 4.41 -0.38
C PRO A 228 -21.18 4.51 1.04
N THR A 229 -20.42 5.11 1.96
CA THR A 229 -20.90 5.51 3.29
C THR A 229 -21.47 6.93 3.24
N PRO A 230 -22.76 7.13 3.59
CA PRO A 230 -23.36 8.47 3.67
C PRO A 230 -22.72 9.36 4.73
N ALA A 231 -22.92 10.67 4.62
CA ALA A 231 -22.53 11.64 5.64
C ALA A 231 -23.20 11.33 6.99
N GLY A 232 -22.47 11.51 8.09
CA GLY A 232 -22.93 11.20 9.43
C GLY A 232 -21.80 10.78 10.37
N GLU A 233 -22.16 10.41 11.59
CA GLU A 233 -21.19 9.87 12.55
C GLU A 233 -20.76 8.46 12.15
N ASN A 234 -19.46 8.24 12.08
CA ASN A 234 -18.82 6.94 11.87
C ASN A 234 -17.39 6.96 12.45
N GLN A 235 -16.72 5.80 12.44
CA GLN A 235 -15.34 5.66 12.89
C GLN A 235 -14.36 5.52 11.71
N LEU A 236 -14.70 6.09 10.55
CA LEU A 236 -13.79 6.14 9.40
C LEU A 236 -12.72 7.19 9.63
N CYS A 237 -11.47 6.79 9.50
CA CYS A 237 -10.34 7.70 9.63
C CYS A 237 -9.97 8.38 8.32
N ALA A 238 -10.40 7.85 7.17
CA ALA A 238 -10.19 8.47 5.86
C ALA A 238 -11.50 8.90 5.18
N SER A 239 -12.50 9.33 5.94
CA SER A 239 -13.72 9.95 5.40
C SER A 239 -13.48 11.41 4.97
N ALA A 240 -14.46 11.93 4.25
CA ALA A 240 -14.67 13.38 4.15
C ALA A 240 -14.98 13.98 5.53
N LEU A 241 -14.91 15.32 5.61
CA LEU A 241 -15.14 16.06 6.87
C LEU A 241 -16.59 15.95 7.39
N ASP A 242 -17.54 15.59 6.54
CA ASP A 242 -18.94 15.31 6.91
C ASP A 242 -19.18 13.84 7.28
N GLY A 243 -18.12 13.03 7.34
CA GLY A 243 -18.15 11.59 7.60
C GLY A 243 -18.43 10.74 6.35
N SER A 244 -18.80 11.30 5.20
CA SER A 244 -19.07 10.48 4.02
C SER A 244 -17.80 9.84 3.43
N ALA A 245 -17.96 8.71 2.74
CA ALA A 245 -16.89 8.04 2.00
C ALA A 245 -17.45 7.31 0.77
N ASN A 246 -16.64 7.13 -0.27
CA ASN A 246 -17.01 6.34 -1.45
C ASN A 246 -16.69 4.84 -1.29
N TYR A 247 -16.62 4.38 -0.04
CA TYR A 247 -16.48 2.99 0.35
C TYR A 247 -17.23 2.77 1.67
N ALA A 248 -17.46 1.50 2.00
CA ALA A 248 -18.01 1.03 3.24
C ALA A 248 -17.03 0.08 3.92
N ILE A 249 -17.40 -0.35 5.12
CA ILE A 249 -16.58 -1.25 5.92
C ILE A 249 -17.25 -2.62 5.93
N PRO A 250 -16.53 -3.69 5.55
CA PRO A 250 -17.00 -5.04 5.76
C PRO A 250 -17.34 -5.26 7.24
N VAL A 251 -18.53 -5.78 7.53
CA VAL A 251 -19.03 -5.93 8.93
C VAL A 251 -18.14 -6.84 9.80
N ASP A 252 -17.35 -7.69 9.16
CA ASP A 252 -16.41 -8.63 9.76
C ASP A 252 -14.97 -8.07 9.88
N ASN A 253 -14.74 -6.80 9.54
CA ASN A 253 -13.49 -6.14 9.91
C ASN A 253 -13.32 -6.13 11.44
N PRO A 254 -12.10 -6.41 11.95
CA PRO A 254 -11.88 -6.62 13.38
C PRO A 254 -12.06 -5.35 14.22
N PHE A 255 -11.96 -4.17 13.60
CA PHE A 255 -12.13 -2.88 14.27
C PHE A 255 -13.45 -2.19 13.92
N ALA A 256 -14.29 -2.77 13.05
CA ALA A 256 -15.53 -2.14 12.61
C ALA A 256 -16.51 -1.88 13.77
N GLY A 257 -16.95 -0.63 13.91
CA GLY A 257 -17.93 -0.19 14.89
C GLY A 257 -17.47 -0.43 16.34
N ASN A 258 -18.00 -1.49 16.97
CA ASN A 258 -17.64 -1.87 18.34
C ASN A 258 -17.00 -3.27 18.40
N ASN A 259 -16.58 -3.83 17.26
CA ASN A 259 -16.01 -5.18 17.19
C ASN A 259 -14.62 -5.29 17.85
N GLY A 260 -13.93 -4.16 18.06
CA GLY A 260 -12.58 -4.11 18.60
C GLY A 260 -12.37 -2.98 19.61
N VAL A 261 -11.30 -2.23 19.43
CA VAL A 261 -10.98 -1.06 20.27
C VAL A 261 -11.93 0.07 19.92
N ALA A 262 -12.67 0.59 20.89
CA ALA A 262 -13.61 1.68 20.67
C ALA A 262 -12.89 2.92 20.13
N GLY A 263 -13.38 3.47 19.02
CA GLY A 263 -12.79 4.64 18.35
C GLY A 263 -11.62 4.32 17.42
N ALA A 264 -11.24 3.05 17.29
CA ALA A 264 -10.28 2.63 16.28
C ALA A 264 -10.84 2.83 14.86
N CYS A 265 -9.95 3.04 13.90
CA CYS A 265 -10.34 3.18 12.52
C CYS A 265 -10.94 1.88 11.97
N ASP A 266 -12.18 1.94 11.50
CA ASP A 266 -12.94 0.80 10.99
C ASP A 266 -12.27 0.13 9.77
N GLU A 267 -11.43 0.87 9.02
CA GLU A 267 -10.71 0.40 7.84
C GLU A 267 -9.63 -0.64 8.16
N ILE A 268 -9.15 -0.69 9.41
CA ILE A 268 -7.99 -1.50 9.80
C ILE A 268 -8.34 -2.99 9.78
N LEU A 269 -7.48 -3.79 9.14
CA LEU A 269 -7.46 -5.25 9.29
C LEU A 269 -6.28 -5.68 10.16
N HIS A 270 -5.07 -5.24 9.80
CA HIS A 270 -3.84 -5.57 10.52
C HIS A 270 -3.00 -4.31 10.74
N TYR A 271 -2.14 -4.34 11.75
CA TYR A 271 -1.33 -3.20 12.17
C TYR A 271 0.04 -3.62 12.68
N GLY A 272 0.87 -2.64 13.04
CA GLY A 272 2.24 -2.89 13.47
C GLY A 272 3.13 -3.31 12.30
N LEU A 273 2.96 -2.70 11.12
CA LEU A 273 3.78 -2.91 9.94
C LEU A 273 4.61 -1.65 9.64
N ARG A 274 5.79 -1.81 9.04
CA ARG A 274 6.69 -0.69 8.69
C ARG A 274 6.41 -0.16 7.29
N ASN A 275 6.60 -1.00 6.28
CA ASN A 275 6.38 -0.70 4.88
C ASN A 275 5.91 -1.98 4.15
N PRO A 276 4.62 -2.34 4.25
CA PRO A 276 4.03 -3.51 3.59
C PRO A 276 3.90 -3.23 2.07
N TRP A 277 5.04 -3.13 1.40
CA TRP A 277 5.18 -2.64 0.03
C TRP A 277 4.54 -3.55 -1.01
N ARG A 278 4.53 -4.87 -0.77
CA ARG A 278 3.83 -5.85 -1.60
C ARG A 278 3.22 -6.94 -0.73
N PHE A 279 2.03 -7.39 -1.09
CA PHE A 279 1.38 -8.54 -0.49
C PHE A 279 0.68 -9.35 -1.59
N SER A 280 0.25 -10.57 -1.29
CA SER A 280 -0.50 -11.38 -2.26
C SER A 280 -1.40 -12.37 -1.57
N PHE A 281 -2.48 -12.74 -2.25
CA PHE A 281 -3.29 -13.89 -1.87
C PHE A 281 -2.81 -15.13 -2.61
N ASP A 282 -2.58 -16.22 -1.88
CA ASP A 282 -2.31 -17.52 -2.48
C ASP A 282 -3.57 -17.99 -3.22
N ARG A 283 -3.47 -18.10 -4.55
CA ARG A 283 -4.59 -18.49 -5.42
C ARG A 283 -5.17 -19.89 -5.12
N SER A 284 -4.41 -20.77 -4.48
CA SER A 284 -4.85 -22.15 -4.19
C SER A 284 -5.67 -22.26 -2.92
N ASN A 285 -5.49 -21.35 -1.97
CA ASN A 285 -6.03 -21.52 -0.63
C ASN A 285 -6.50 -20.21 0.04
N GLY A 286 -6.25 -19.04 -0.54
CA GLY A 286 -6.73 -17.75 -0.07
C GLY A 286 -5.95 -17.15 1.11
N LYS A 287 -4.79 -17.70 1.48
CA LYS A 287 -3.93 -17.11 2.52
C LYS A 287 -3.36 -15.79 2.04
N LEU A 288 -3.27 -14.80 2.94
CA LEU A 288 -2.60 -13.54 2.67
C LEU A 288 -1.14 -13.62 3.15
N LEU A 289 -0.21 -13.26 2.28
CA LEU A 289 1.22 -13.12 2.54
C LEU A 289 1.61 -11.65 2.34
N ILE A 290 2.22 -11.04 3.34
CA ILE A 290 2.57 -9.63 3.38
C ILE A 290 4.09 -9.51 3.45
N GLY A 291 4.73 -8.93 2.44
CA GLY A 291 6.13 -8.55 2.52
C GLY A 291 6.25 -7.20 3.20
N ASP A 292 6.90 -7.17 4.37
CA ASP A 292 7.14 -5.96 5.14
C ASP A 292 8.64 -5.65 5.24
N VAL A 293 9.02 -4.43 4.84
CA VAL A 293 10.43 -4.00 4.77
C VAL A 293 10.83 -3.42 6.13
N GLY A 294 11.75 -4.09 6.82
CA GLY A 294 12.34 -3.65 8.09
C GLY A 294 13.24 -2.41 7.96
N GLU A 295 13.67 -1.88 9.11
CA GLU A 295 14.58 -0.73 9.20
C GLU A 295 16.05 -1.14 9.01
N GLY A 296 16.42 -2.32 9.48
CA GLY A 296 17.79 -2.81 9.33
C GLY A 296 18.10 -4.14 10.03
N GLY A 297 17.22 -4.64 10.89
CA GLY A 297 17.36 -5.94 11.54
C GLY A 297 16.83 -7.08 10.70
N ARG A 298 15.62 -6.93 10.13
CA ARG A 298 14.96 -8.00 9.36
C ARG A 298 13.82 -7.47 8.50
N GLU A 299 13.83 -7.85 7.23
CA GLU A 299 12.62 -7.87 6.39
C GLU A 299 11.84 -9.16 6.64
N GLU A 300 10.51 -9.09 6.61
CA GLU A 300 9.64 -10.21 6.97
C GLU A 300 8.60 -10.53 5.90
N ILE A 301 8.19 -11.80 5.87
CA ILE A 301 6.96 -12.23 5.21
C ILE A 301 5.99 -12.60 6.32
N SER A 302 4.98 -11.76 6.51
CA SER A 302 3.95 -11.93 7.52
C SER A 302 2.74 -12.66 6.93
N TYR A 303 2.11 -13.53 7.72
CA TYR A 303 1.10 -14.46 7.24
C TYR A 303 -0.25 -14.30 7.95
N GLN A 304 -1.32 -14.35 7.15
CA GLN A 304 -2.69 -14.51 7.61
C GLN A 304 -3.30 -15.80 7.01
N PRO A 305 -3.83 -16.73 7.84
CA PRO A 305 -4.61 -17.86 7.36
C PRO A 305 -5.82 -17.41 6.54
N ALA A 306 -6.20 -18.22 5.55
CA ALA A 306 -7.35 -17.95 4.72
C ALA A 306 -8.63 -17.81 5.54
N GLY A 307 -9.34 -16.70 5.36
CA GLY A 307 -10.59 -16.39 6.07
C GLY A 307 -10.44 -16.04 7.56
N ASP A 308 -9.22 -16.08 8.11
CA ASP A 308 -8.98 -15.67 9.50
C ASP A 308 -8.74 -14.15 9.55
N LEU A 309 -9.79 -13.41 9.86
CA LEU A 309 -9.77 -11.94 9.96
C LEU A 309 -9.45 -11.44 11.38
N ALA A 310 -8.93 -12.29 12.28
CA ALA A 310 -8.51 -11.82 13.60
C ALA A 310 -7.46 -10.70 13.47
N PRO A 311 -7.53 -9.64 14.30
CA PRO A 311 -6.57 -8.55 14.22
C PRO A 311 -5.18 -9.06 14.55
N ARG A 312 -4.19 -8.64 13.76
CA ARG A 312 -2.78 -9.01 13.94
C ARG A 312 -1.95 -7.75 14.13
N ASN A 313 -1.16 -7.77 15.20
CA ASN A 313 -0.14 -6.77 15.47
C ASN A 313 1.22 -7.39 15.13
N PHE A 314 1.78 -7.08 13.97
CA PHE A 314 3.08 -7.64 13.56
C PHE A 314 4.25 -7.06 14.37
N GLY A 315 3.98 -5.98 15.11
CA GLY A 315 4.81 -5.52 16.21
C GLY A 315 5.84 -4.47 15.83
N TRP A 316 5.85 -3.96 14.60
CA TRP A 316 6.60 -2.74 14.31
C TRP A 316 6.02 -1.55 15.12
N SER A 317 6.80 -0.71 15.79
CA SER A 317 8.27 -0.69 15.86
C SER A 317 8.86 -1.27 17.16
N CYS A 318 8.12 -2.11 17.86
CA CYS A 318 8.59 -2.90 19.00
C CYS A 318 9.60 -3.99 18.58
N ARG A 319 9.49 -4.49 17.34
CA ARG A 319 10.31 -5.56 16.77
C ARG A 319 10.36 -5.52 15.24
N GLU A 320 11.37 -6.19 14.69
CA GLU A 320 11.46 -6.56 13.26
C GLU A 320 11.40 -8.10 13.17
N GLY A 321 10.30 -8.66 12.68
CA GLY A 321 9.97 -10.07 12.85
C GLY A 321 9.89 -10.44 14.31
N THR A 322 10.75 -11.37 14.71
CA THR A 322 10.84 -11.82 16.11
C THR A 322 12.01 -11.17 16.86
N ILE A 323 12.69 -10.17 16.27
CA ILE A 323 13.85 -9.52 16.85
C ILE A 323 13.41 -8.24 17.56
N PRO A 324 13.63 -8.10 18.88
CA PRO A 324 13.32 -6.86 19.59
C PRO A 324 13.99 -5.65 18.93
N PHE A 325 13.23 -4.57 18.81
CA PHE A 325 13.66 -3.32 18.22
C PHE A 325 13.40 -2.15 19.19
N THR A 326 14.08 -1.02 18.98
CA THR A 326 14.02 0.14 19.88
C THR A 326 13.32 1.32 19.21
N GLY A 327 12.04 1.13 18.87
CA GLY A 327 11.14 2.16 18.35
C GLY A 327 10.04 2.56 19.34
N LEU A 328 9.08 3.34 18.87
CA LEU A 328 7.89 3.74 19.63
C LEU A 328 6.85 2.61 19.65
N CYS A 329 6.53 2.15 20.85
CA CYS A 329 6.05 0.81 21.09
C CYS A 329 5.06 0.82 22.27
N ARG A 330 3.93 0.11 22.14
CA ARG A 330 2.95 -0.10 23.21
C ARG A 330 3.11 -1.51 23.76
N ASP A 331 3.77 -1.65 24.91
CA ASP A 331 4.10 -2.93 25.56
C ASP A 331 2.87 -3.76 25.99
N THR A 332 1.66 -3.21 25.88
CA THR A 332 0.41 -3.82 26.38
C THR A 332 -0.34 -4.63 25.34
N HIS A 333 0.03 -4.56 24.05
CA HIS A 333 -0.66 -5.28 22.99
C HIS A 333 -0.01 -6.64 22.71
N SER A 334 -0.84 -7.68 22.49
CA SER A 334 -0.34 -8.98 22.05
C SER A 334 0.27 -8.85 20.65
N LEU A 335 1.48 -9.39 20.47
CA LEU A 335 2.17 -9.41 19.19
C LEU A 335 1.88 -10.72 18.45
N THR A 336 1.84 -10.65 17.12
CA THR A 336 1.66 -11.78 16.21
C THR A 336 2.96 -12.00 15.44
N ASP A 337 3.58 -13.15 15.62
CA ASP A 337 4.78 -13.50 14.84
C ASP A 337 4.43 -13.56 13.34
N PRO A 338 5.35 -13.10 12.46
CA PRO A 338 5.13 -13.09 11.02
C PRO A 338 4.83 -14.49 10.46
#